data_AF-A0A7X4F6Y9-F1
#
_entry.id   AF-A0A7X4F6Y9-F1
#
_cell.length_a   1.000
_cell.length_b   1.000
_cell.length_c   1.000
_cell.angle_alpha   90.00
_cell.angle_beta   90.00
_cell.angle_gamma   90.00
#
_symmetry.space_group_name_H-M   'P 1'
#
loop_
_entity.id
_entity.type
_entity.pdbx_description
1 polymer ?
#
loop_
_entity_poly.entity_id
_entity_poly.type
_entity_poly.pdbx_seq_one_letter_code
_entity_poly.pdbx_strand_id
1 'polypeptide(L)'
;MAVIDWLNANDGSIIGIATVVLVGITGYYAYLTRRLLKASDTPEIAISVRPHEAHVNAVMLCIENIGTGAARSLQFATNPSSVSALDIPLEKIGVLRNGIAYFEPGRKIEQLLVIVLGKGKLNELRKAALEITVMYK
;
A
#
# COMPACT_ATOMS: atom_id res chain seq x y z
N MET A 1 32.42 6.34 52.22
CA MET A 1 32.21 4.88 52.29
C MET A 1 30.78 4.52 52.69
N ALA A 2 30.17 5.18 53.68
CA ALA A 2 28.80 4.88 54.14
C ALA A 2 27.70 4.78 53.06
N VAL A 3 27.75 5.63 52.02
CA VAL A 3 26.76 5.59 50.91
C VAL A 3 26.91 4.32 50.06
N ILE A 4 28.14 3.87 49.82
CA ILE A 4 28.43 2.68 49.00
C ILE A 4 28.03 1.41 49.76
N ASP A 5 28.30 1.36 51.07
CA ASP A 5 27.92 0.22 51.92
C ASP A 5 26.39 0.11 52.07
N TRP A 6 25.68 1.25 52.14
CA TRP A 6 24.22 1.28 52.15
C TRP A 6 23.60 0.82 50.82
N LEU A 7 24.19 1.23 49.69
CA LEU A 7 23.81 0.76 48.36
C LEU A 7 23.99 -0.75 48.23
N ASN A 8 25.15 -1.28 48.64
CA ASN A 8 25.43 -2.71 48.60
C ASN A 8 24.48 -3.53 49.50
N ALA A 9 24.08 -2.98 50.66
CA ALA A 9 23.14 -3.64 51.55
C ALA A 9 21.69 -3.70 51.00
N ASN A 10 21.32 -2.77 50.10
CA ASN A 10 19.98 -2.65 49.53
C ASN A 10 19.93 -2.93 48.01
N ASP A 11 21.03 -3.43 47.44
CA ASP A 11 21.25 -3.54 45.99
C ASP A 11 20.13 -4.35 45.30
N GLY A 12 19.74 -5.49 45.88
CA GLY A 12 18.66 -6.32 45.36
C GLY A 12 17.29 -5.62 45.31
N SER A 13 16.99 -4.75 46.28
CA SER A 13 15.74 -3.97 46.29
C SER A 13 15.77 -2.84 45.28
N ILE A 14 16.91 -2.16 45.13
CA ILE A 14 17.10 -1.09 44.14
C ILE A 14 16.99 -1.65 42.72
N ILE A 15 17.67 -2.77 42.45
CA ILE A 15 17.58 -3.50 41.18
C ILE A 15 16.14 -3.98 40.94
N GLY A 16 15.46 -4.49 41.97
CA GLY A 16 14.06 -4.91 41.88
C GLY A 16 13.13 -3.77 41.46
N ILE A 17 13.23 -2.62 42.12
CA ILE A 17 12.43 -1.42 41.79
C ILE A 17 12.75 -0.93 40.37
N ALA A 18 14.05 -0.83 40.02
CA ALA A 18 14.47 -0.43 38.68
C ALA A 18 13.94 -1.38 37.60
N THR A 19 13.92 -2.68 37.87
CA THR A 19 13.38 -3.70 36.95
C THR A 19 11.88 -3.54 36.77
N VAL A 20 11.11 -3.33 37.85
CA VAL A 20 9.66 -3.09 37.76
C VAL A 20 9.36 -1.84 36.93
N VAL A 21 10.11 -0.76 37.15
CA VAL A 21 9.98 0.48 36.36
C VAL A 21 10.30 0.22 34.89
N LEU A 22 11.40 -0.47 34.60
CA LEU A 22 11.81 -0.80 33.22
C LEU A 22 10.76 -1.66 32.51
N VAL A 23 10.20 -2.66 33.18
CA VAL A 23 9.13 -3.52 32.64
C VAL A 23 7.87 -2.69 32.36
N GLY A 24 7.51 -1.78 33.26
CA GLY A 24 6.38 -0.87 33.07
C GLY A 24 6.55 0.02 31.84
N ILE A 25 7.71 0.64 31.69
CA ILE A 25 8.06 1.47 30.52
C ILE A 25 8.02 0.63 29.24
N THR A 26 8.62 -0.56 29.25
CA THR A 26 8.66 -1.46 28.09
C THR A 26 7.25 -1.89 27.67
N GLY A 27 6.39 -2.21 28.64
CA GLY A 27 4.98 -2.52 28.39
C GLY A 27 4.21 -1.34 27.77
N TYR A 28 4.45 -0.12 28.27
CA TYR A 28 3.84 1.08 27.72
C TYR A 28 4.28 1.35 26.28
N TYR A 29 5.59 1.22 25.98
CA TYR A 29 6.10 1.32 24.62
C TYR A 29 5.48 0.28 23.70
N ALA A 30 5.41 -0.98 24.13
CA ALA A 30 4.77 -2.04 23.35
C ALA A 30 3.30 -1.73 23.06
N TYR A 31 2.56 -1.16 24.01
CA TYR A 31 1.19 -0.72 23.82
C TYR A 31 1.10 0.44 22.80
N LEU A 32 1.95 1.45 22.94
CA LEU A 32 1.97 2.60 22.04
C LEU A 32 2.33 2.18 20.61
N THR A 33 3.34 1.33 20.45
CA THR A 33 3.74 0.76 19.15
C THR A 33 2.58 -0.02 18.54
N ARG A 34 1.89 -0.87 19.30
CA ARG A 34 0.69 -1.58 18.81
C ARG A 34 -0.41 -0.62 18.37
N ARG A 35 -0.60 0.48 19.08
CA ARG A 35 -1.59 1.51 18.74
C ARG A 35 -1.21 2.26 17.46
N LEU A 36 0.07 2.61 17.31
CA LEU A 36 0.59 3.28 16.11
C LEU A 36 0.54 2.38 14.89
N LEU A 37 0.87 1.09 15.02
CA LEU A 37 0.71 0.12 13.92
C LEU A 37 -0.75 0.04 13.46
N LYS A 38 -1.70 -0.04 14.39
CA LYS A 38 -3.13 -0.07 14.03
C LYS A 38 -3.61 1.21 13.35
N ALA A 39 -3.07 2.37 13.76
CA ALA A 39 -3.41 3.65 13.15
C ALA A 39 -2.74 3.86 11.78
N SER A 40 -1.59 3.23 11.55
CA SER A 40 -0.81 3.30 10.31
C SER A 40 -1.10 2.12 9.37
N ASP A 41 -2.09 1.27 9.66
CA ASP A 41 -2.52 0.20 8.75
C ASP A 41 -3.69 0.71 7.90
N THR A 42 -3.45 1.82 7.20
CA THR A 42 -4.42 2.40 6.27
C THR A 42 -3.97 2.07 4.84
N PRO A 43 -4.62 1.12 4.16
CA PRO A 43 -4.35 0.87 2.75
C PRO A 43 -4.91 2.00 1.91
N GLU A 44 -4.14 2.47 0.92
CA GLU A 44 -4.56 3.51 0.01
C GLU A 44 -4.06 3.17 -1.39
N ILE A 45 -5.01 2.99 -2.31
CA ILE A 45 -4.72 2.51 -3.66
C ILE A 45 -4.84 3.65 -4.65
N ALA A 46 -3.74 3.98 -5.29
CA ALA A 46 -3.69 4.90 -6.41
C ALA A 46 -3.73 4.13 -7.72
N ILE A 47 -4.69 4.48 -8.59
CA ILE A 47 -4.70 4.03 -9.98
C ILE A 47 -4.36 5.23 -10.85
N SER A 48 -3.33 5.08 -11.68
CA SER A 48 -2.95 6.10 -12.65
C SER A 48 -2.66 5.47 -14.00
N VAL A 49 -2.88 6.26 -15.05
CA VAL A 49 -2.52 5.87 -16.42
C VAL A 49 -1.30 6.71 -16.79
N ARG A 50 -0.19 6.06 -17.14
CA ARG A 50 1.07 6.73 -17.47
C ARG A 50 1.62 6.23 -18.80
N PRO A 51 2.24 7.10 -19.61
CA PRO A 51 3.03 6.64 -20.75
C PRO A 51 4.25 5.86 -20.25
N HIS A 52 4.65 4.82 -20.98
CA HIS A 52 5.83 4.04 -20.67
C HIS A 52 7.08 4.89 -20.89
N GLU A 53 8.03 4.86 -19.94
CA GLU A 53 9.24 5.70 -19.98
C GLU A 53 10.11 5.47 -21.23
N ALA A 54 10.31 4.21 -21.64
CA ALA A 54 11.07 3.86 -22.84
C ALA A 54 10.27 4.02 -24.15
N HIS A 55 8.94 3.94 -24.10
CA HIS A 55 8.09 3.95 -25.29
C HIS A 55 6.90 4.89 -25.07
N VAL A 56 7.04 6.15 -25.50
CA VAL A 56 5.99 7.18 -25.36
C VAL A 56 4.65 6.77 -26.00
N ASN A 57 4.71 5.88 -26.99
CA ASN A 57 3.54 5.34 -27.68
C ASN A 57 2.83 4.24 -26.88
N ALA A 58 3.41 3.70 -25.82
CA ALA A 58 2.78 2.70 -24.97
C ALA A 58 2.19 3.37 -23.74
N VAL A 59 0.93 3.10 -23.46
CA VAL A 59 0.22 3.58 -22.28
C VAL A 59 0.03 2.42 -21.31
N MET A 60 0.48 2.62 -20.08
CA MET A 60 0.43 1.65 -19.00
C MET A 60 -0.57 2.07 -17.93
N LEU A 61 -1.29 1.08 -17.41
CA LEU A 61 -2.07 1.19 -16.18
C LEU A 61 -1.16 0.86 -15.00
N CYS A 62 -1.01 1.82 -14.10
CA CYS A 62 -0.23 1.71 -12.89
C CYS A 62 -1.17 1.64 -11.68
N ILE A 63 -1.11 0.55 -10.95
CA ILE A 63 -1.82 0.34 -9.69
C ILE A 63 -0.77 0.30 -8.59
N GLU A 64 -0.89 1.18 -7.60
CA GLU A 64 0.09 1.34 -6.53
C GLU A 64 -0.60 1.44 -5.18
N ASN A 65 -0.06 0.75 -4.17
CA ASN A 65 -0.48 0.95 -2.79
C ASN A 65 0.40 2.04 -2.17
N ILE A 66 -0.10 3.28 -2.20
CA ILE A 66 0.55 4.43 -1.56
C ILE A 66 0.28 4.49 -0.05
N GLY A 67 -0.62 3.63 0.43
CA GLY A 67 -0.95 3.51 1.84
C GLY A 67 0.17 2.91 2.67
N THR A 68 0.06 3.11 3.97
CA THR A 68 0.97 2.53 4.97
C THR A 68 0.55 1.13 5.40
N GLY A 69 -0.70 0.75 5.09
CA GLY A 69 -1.27 -0.57 5.32
C GLY A 69 -1.33 -1.47 4.08
N ALA A 70 -1.49 -2.77 4.31
CA ALA A 70 -1.66 -3.74 3.23
C ALA A 70 -3.13 -3.86 2.82
N ALA A 71 -3.44 -3.64 1.54
CA ALA A 71 -4.79 -3.87 1.03
C ALA A 71 -5.04 -5.36 0.84
N ARG A 72 -6.15 -5.86 1.38
CA ARG A 72 -6.57 -7.26 1.25
C ARG A 72 -7.78 -7.36 0.33
N SER A 73 -7.81 -8.42 -0.46
CA SER A 73 -8.95 -8.76 -1.33
C SER A 73 -9.40 -7.62 -2.23
N LEU A 74 -8.46 -7.03 -2.96
CA LEU A 74 -8.73 -5.98 -3.94
C LEU A 74 -9.57 -6.53 -5.08
N GLN A 75 -10.69 -5.86 -5.35
CA GLN A 75 -11.53 -6.09 -6.51
C GLN A 75 -11.62 -4.81 -7.32
N PHE A 76 -11.54 -4.96 -8.64
CA PHE A 76 -11.61 -3.85 -9.58
C PHE A 76 -12.90 -3.96 -10.37
N ALA A 77 -13.72 -2.91 -10.33
CA ALA A 77 -14.87 -2.74 -11.20
C ALA A 77 -14.52 -1.68 -12.24
N THR A 78 -14.69 -2.02 -13.52
CA THR A 78 -14.44 -1.10 -14.63
C THR A 78 -15.76 -0.75 -15.31
N ASN A 79 -15.99 0.55 -15.55
CA ASN A 79 -17.14 1.04 -16.30
C ASN A 79 -16.66 2.08 -17.33
N PRO A 80 -16.80 1.83 -18.64
CA PRO A 80 -17.31 0.61 -19.30
C PRO A 80 -16.32 -0.58 -19.26
N SER A 81 -16.86 -1.81 -19.33
CA SER A 81 -16.09 -3.07 -19.25
C SER A 81 -15.13 -3.29 -20.44
N SER A 82 -15.41 -2.63 -21.56
CA SER A 82 -14.50 -2.60 -22.71
C SER A 82 -14.55 -1.23 -23.39
N VAL A 83 -13.38 -0.72 -23.74
CA VAL A 83 -13.23 0.49 -24.55
C VAL A 83 -12.60 0.05 -25.86
N SER A 84 -13.28 0.26 -26.99
CA SER A 84 -12.82 -0.16 -28.32
C SER A 84 -11.45 0.41 -28.72
N ALA A 85 -11.03 1.50 -28.08
CA ALA A 85 -9.74 2.13 -28.31
C ALA A 85 -8.57 1.40 -27.60
N LEU A 86 -8.84 0.40 -26.76
CA LEU A 86 -7.82 -0.41 -26.07
C LEU A 86 -7.42 -1.63 -26.90
N ASP A 87 -6.12 -1.91 -27.00
CA ASP A 87 -5.62 -3.13 -27.64
C ASP A 87 -5.91 -4.37 -26.80
N ILE A 88 -5.96 -4.20 -25.47
CA ILE A 88 -6.24 -5.25 -24.51
C ILE A 88 -7.56 -4.91 -23.81
N PRO A 89 -8.61 -5.75 -23.95
CA PRO A 89 -9.84 -5.60 -23.19
C PRO A 89 -9.54 -5.63 -21.69
N LEU A 90 -10.14 -4.71 -20.93
CA LEU A 90 -9.96 -4.62 -19.47
C LEU A 90 -10.29 -5.94 -18.76
N GLU A 91 -11.25 -6.70 -19.29
CA GLU A 91 -11.65 -8.03 -18.81
C GLU A 91 -10.58 -9.13 -18.99
N LYS A 92 -9.67 -8.96 -19.95
CA LYS A 92 -8.56 -9.91 -20.19
C LYS A 92 -7.34 -9.64 -19.31
N ILE A 93 -7.32 -8.50 -18.63
CA ILE A 93 -6.24 -8.14 -17.73
C ILE A 93 -6.40 -8.96 -16.44
N GLY A 94 -5.48 -9.90 -16.22
CA GLY A 94 -5.58 -10.88 -15.12
C GLY A 94 -5.70 -10.25 -13.72
N VAL A 95 -5.12 -9.07 -13.52
CA VAL A 95 -5.17 -8.33 -12.25
C VAL A 95 -6.56 -7.70 -12.02
N LEU A 96 -7.18 -7.17 -13.07
CA LEU A 96 -8.52 -6.61 -13.01
C LEU A 96 -9.59 -7.71 -12.85
N ARG A 97 -9.39 -8.87 -13.49
CA ARG A 97 -10.33 -10.00 -13.46
C ARG A 97 -10.27 -10.82 -12.17
N ASN A 98 -9.07 -11.20 -11.73
CA ASN A 98 -8.91 -12.08 -10.57
C ASN A 98 -8.78 -11.32 -9.25
N GLY A 99 -8.61 -9.99 -9.33
CA GLY A 99 -8.28 -9.17 -8.16
C GLY A 99 -6.88 -9.46 -7.62
N ILE A 100 -6.56 -8.85 -6.48
CA ILE A 100 -5.31 -9.07 -5.77
C ILE A 100 -5.63 -9.48 -4.34
N ALA A 101 -5.25 -10.70 -3.98
CA ALA A 101 -5.50 -11.23 -2.63
C ALA A 101 -4.77 -10.42 -1.54
N TYR A 102 -3.52 -10.04 -1.81
CA TYR A 102 -2.68 -9.31 -0.88
C TYR A 102 -1.81 -8.31 -1.63
N PHE A 103 -1.92 -7.04 -1.26
CA PHE A 103 -1.19 -5.95 -1.90
C PHE A 103 -0.43 -5.13 -0.87
N GLU A 104 0.88 -5.34 -0.87
CA GLU A 104 1.82 -4.78 0.09
C GLU A 104 1.92 -3.25 -0.06
N PRO A 105 2.15 -2.53 1.05
CA PRO A 105 2.42 -1.09 1.00
C PRO A 105 3.68 -0.81 0.17
N GLY A 106 3.62 0.18 -0.72
CA GLY A 106 4.69 0.54 -1.64
C GLY A 106 4.83 -0.39 -2.86
N ARG A 107 4.00 -1.43 -2.99
CA ARG A 107 4.02 -2.29 -4.18
C ARG A 107 3.35 -1.59 -5.36
N LYS A 108 3.99 -1.68 -6.52
CA LYS A 108 3.51 -1.14 -7.80
C LYS A 108 3.32 -2.26 -8.82
N ILE A 109 2.22 -2.22 -9.55
CA ILE A 109 1.93 -3.11 -10.68
C ILE A 109 1.71 -2.24 -11.91
N GLU A 110 2.42 -2.55 -12.99
CA GLU A 110 2.31 -1.87 -14.27
C GLU A 110 1.83 -2.87 -15.31
N GLN A 111 0.77 -2.52 -16.05
CA GLN A 111 0.25 -3.34 -17.12
C GLN A 111 0.02 -2.50 -18.38
N LEU A 112 0.44 -3.04 -19.52
CA LEU A 112 0.20 -2.39 -20.80
C LEU A 112 -1.30 -2.36 -21.09
N LEU A 113 -1.82 -1.18 -21.43
CA LEU A 113 -3.23 -0.98 -21.72
C LEU A 113 -3.46 -0.82 -23.23
N VAL A 114 -2.64 0.00 -23.89
CA VAL A 114 -2.76 0.27 -25.33
C VAL A 114 -1.44 0.77 -25.89
N ILE A 115 -1.16 0.42 -27.14
CA ILE A 115 -0.12 1.07 -27.93
C ILE A 115 -0.81 2.07 -28.86
N VAL A 116 -0.57 3.35 -28.61
CA VAL A 116 -1.09 4.47 -29.40
C VAL A 116 -0.22 4.64 -30.64
N LEU A 117 -0.50 3.82 -31.65
CA LEU A 117 0.04 3.95 -33.01
C LEU A 117 -1.04 4.58 -33.91
N GLY A 118 -0.78 5.80 -34.41
CA GLY A 118 -1.64 6.49 -35.39
C GLY A 118 -2.42 7.71 -34.86
N LYS A 119 -2.68 8.69 -35.73
CA LYS A 119 -3.22 10.04 -35.40
C LYS A 119 -4.65 10.06 -34.81
N GLY A 120 -5.42 8.97 -34.88
CA GLY A 120 -6.83 8.93 -34.46
C GLY A 120 -7.08 8.37 -33.06
N LYS A 121 -6.28 7.39 -32.61
CA LYS A 121 -6.53 6.55 -31.44
C LYS A 121 -6.46 7.33 -30.11
N LEU A 122 -5.55 8.31 -30.03
CA LEU A 122 -5.43 9.22 -28.88
C LEU A 122 -6.69 10.06 -28.68
N ASN A 123 -7.32 10.50 -29.77
CA ASN A 123 -8.49 11.37 -29.72
C ASN A 123 -9.76 10.60 -29.33
N GLU A 124 -9.82 9.29 -29.63
CA GLU A 124 -10.85 8.39 -29.13
C GLU A 124 -10.67 8.05 -27.64
N LEU A 125 -9.43 7.77 -27.20
CA LEU A 125 -9.12 7.57 -25.78
C LEU A 125 -9.45 8.80 -24.93
N ARG A 126 -9.28 10.02 -25.48
CA ARG A 126 -9.65 11.26 -24.79
C ARG A 126 -11.16 11.45 -24.66
N LYS A 127 -11.96 10.84 -25.54
CA LYS A 127 -13.43 10.92 -25.52
C LYS A 127 -14.07 9.79 -24.71
N ALA A 128 -13.37 8.66 -24.56
CA ALA A 128 -13.82 7.56 -23.72
C ALA A 128 -13.50 7.85 -22.25
N ALA A 129 -14.51 8.26 -21.48
CA ALA A 129 -14.39 8.29 -20.02
C ALA A 129 -14.31 6.86 -19.50
N LEU A 130 -13.19 6.52 -18.85
CA LEU A 130 -12.99 5.24 -18.19
C LEU A 130 -13.01 5.46 -16.67
N GLU A 131 -14.02 4.91 -16.01
CA GLU A 131 -14.08 4.89 -14.55
C GLU A 131 -13.62 3.52 -14.05
N ILE A 132 -12.59 3.52 -13.20
CA ILE A 132 -12.10 2.32 -12.52
C ILE A 132 -12.38 2.51 -11.04
N THR A 133 -13.34 1.75 -10.52
CA THR A 133 -13.69 1.73 -9.11
C THR A 133 -12.96 0.58 -8.43
N VAL A 134 -12.23 0.89 -7.36
CA VAL A 134 -11.52 -0.09 -6.54
C VAL A 134 -12.29 -0.33 -5.26
N MET A 135 -12.53 -1.60 -4.95
CA MET A 135 -13.08 -2.01 -3.66
C MET A 135 -12.05 -2.87 -2.94
N TYR A 136 -11.75 -2.52 -1.69
CA TYR A 136 -10.82 -3.26 -0.82
C TYR A 136 -11.37 -3.34 0.61
N LYS A 137 -10.90 -4.33 1.36
CA LYS A 137 -11.26 -4.57 2.77
C LYS A 137 -10.05 -4.56 3.69
#